data_AF-X0UZG4-F1
#
_entry.id   AF-X0UZG4-F1
#
_cell.length_a   1.000
_cell.length_b   1.000
_cell.length_c   1.000
_cell.angle_alpha   90.00
_cell.angle_beta   90.00
_cell.angle_gamma   90.00
#
_symmetry.space_group_name_H-M   'P 1'
#
loop_
_entity.id
_entity.type
_entity.pdbx_description
1 polymer ?
#
loop_
_entity_poly.entity_id
_entity_poly.type
_entity_poly.pdbx_seq_one_letter_code
_entity_poly.pdbx_strand_id
1 'polypeptide(L)' 'HPKEGLGHYSRPSSGQENKYLGIDMDVEQLKRLKYVRGMENPSECMQNVARWMIKHGYSDGEIAKIVGGNGLRLLREVW' A
#
# COMPACT_ATOMS: atom_id res chain seq x y z
N HIS A 1 14.99 22.58 1.43
CA HIS A 1 14.73 21.21 0.96
C HIS A 1 13.69 20.56 1.87
N PRO A 2 12.39 20.71 1.58
CA PRO A 2 11.36 20.10 2.41
C PRO A 2 11.25 18.62 2.06
N LYS A 3 11.48 17.77 3.08
CA LYS A 3 11.22 16.33 3.04
C LYS A 3 9.74 16.10 3.28
N GLU A 4 8.92 16.34 2.26
CA GLU A 4 7.49 16.07 2.32
C GLU A 4 7.27 14.59 1.99
N GLY A 5 7.38 13.74 3.01
CA GLY A 5 6.74 12.43 2.97
C GLY A 5 5.22 12.63 2.87
N LEU A 6 4.54 11.81 2.08
CA LEU A 6 3.10 11.85 1.79
C LEU A 6 2.21 11.51 3.00
N GLY A 7 2.70 11.71 4.23
CA GLY A 7 2.16 11.20 5.49
C GLY A 7 1.01 11.99 6.13
N HIS A 8 0.29 12.81 5.37
CA HIS A 8 -0.85 13.58 5.87
C HIS A 8 -2.04 13.56 4.90
N TYR A 9 -2.76 12.44 4.81
CA TYR A 9 -4.03 12.41 4.08
C TYR A 9 -5.22 12.29 5.05
N SER A 10 -5.88 13.41 5.31
CA SER A 10 -7.33 13.39 5.58
C SER A 10 -8.02 12.88 4.33
N ARG A 11 -8.62 11.70 4.39
CA ARG A 11 -9.32 11.11 3.26
C ARG A 11 -10.75 11.67 3.19
N PRO A 12 -11.11 12.47 2.17
CA PRO A 12 -12.52 12.79 1.94
C PRO A 12 -13.25 11.48 1.61
N SER A 13 -14.31 11.17 2.35
CA SER A 13 -15.18 10.05 2.03
C SER A 13 -15.85 10.37 0.69
N SER A 14 -15.36 9.78 -0.40
CA SER A 14 -15.92 9.99 -1.72
C SER A 14 -17.10 9.05 -1.90
N GLY A 15 -18.32 9.61 -1.94
CA GLY A 15 -19.55 8.92 -2.33
C GLY A 15 -19.58 8.54 -3.82
N GLN A 16 -18.55 7.86 -4.32
CA GLN A 16 -18.51 7.23 -5.63
C GLN A 16 -18.31 5.73 -5.44
N GLU A 17 -19.21 4.92 -6.02
CA GLU A 17 -19.31 3.45 -5.80
C GLU A 17 -18.02 2.67 -6.12
N ASN A 18 -17.11 3.24 -6.92
CA ASN A 18 -15.86 2.59 -7.37
C ASN A 18 -14.58 3.20 -6.78
N LYS A 19 -14.67 4.20 -5.88
CA LYS A 19 -13.51 4.76 -5.18
C LYS A 19 -13.37 4.18 -3.80
N TYR A 20 -12.54 3.14 -3.71
CA TYR A 20 -12.15 2.59 -2.42
C TYR A 20 -10.86 3.26 -1.99
N LEU A 21 -10.83 3.77 -0.77
CA LEU A 21 -9.61 4.34 -0.24
C LEU A 21 -9.06 5.52 -1.10
N GLY A 22 -9.92 6.21 -1.86
CA GLY A 22 -9.52 7.28 -2.78
C GLY A 22 -8.80 6.81 -4.05
N ILE A 23 -8.76 5.50 -4.29
CA ILE A 23 -8.19 4.85 -5.46
C ILE A 23 -9.35 4.33 -6.31
N ASP A 24 -9.32 4.60 -7.62
CA ASP A 24 -10.26 3.97 -8.55
C ASP A 24 -9.96 2.46 -8.62
N MET A 25 -10.88 1.64 -8.11
CA MET A 25 -10.72 0.19 -8.03
C MET A 25 -11.99 -0.50 -8.51
N ASP A 26 -11.87 -1.24 -9.62
CA ASP A 26 -12.91 -2.16 -10.09
C ASP A 26 -12.81 -3.49 -9.33
N VAL A 27 -13.68 -3.64 -8.33
CA VAL A 27 -13.74 -4.82 -7.46
C VAL A 27 -14.18 -6.08 -8.23
N GLU A 28 -15.06 -5.93 -9.22
CA GLU A 28 -15.53 -7.07 -10.03
C GLU A 28 -14.43 -7.58 -10.95
N GLN A 29 -13.60 -6.69 -11.50
CA GLN A 29 -12.39 -7.10 -12.21
C GLN A 29 -11.39 -7.79 -11.27
N LEU A 30 -11.19 -7.28 -10.05
CA LEU A 30 -10.25 -7.86 -9.09
C LEU A 30 -10.64 -9.30 -8.73
N LYS A 31 -11.93 -9.57 -8.52
CA LYS A 31 -12.46 -10.92 -8.24
C LYS A 31 -12.19 -11.92 -9.38
N ARG A 32 -12.09 -11.45 -10.62
CA ARG A 32 -11.81 -12.29 -11.80
C ARG A 32 -10.33 -12.60 -12.00
N LEU A 33 -9.43 -11.83 -11.38
CA LEU A 33 -7.98 -12.02 -11.52
C LEU A 33 -7.49 -13.14 -10.60
N LYS A 34 -6.79 -14.12 -11.17
CA LYS A 34 -6.13 -15.19 -10.39
C LYS A 34 -4.90 -14.67 -9.65
N TYR A 35 -4.21 -13.68 -10.22
CA TYR A 35 -3.03 -13.04 -9.66
C TYR A 35 -2.82 -11.67 -10.31
N VAL A 36 -2.10 -10.79 -9.62
CA VAL A 36 -1.62 -9.53 -10.18
C VAL A 36 -0.26 -9.78 -10.83
N ARG A 37 -0.06 -9.24 -12.03
CA ARG A 37 1.22 -9.35 -12.75
C ARG A 37 2.35 -8.74 -11.91
N GLY A 38 3.41 -9.49 -11.64
CA GLY A 38 4.52 -9.10 -10.77
C GLY A 38 4.27 -9.32 -9.27
N MET A 39 3.18 -9.97 -8.88
CA MET A 39 2.89 -10.38 -7.49
C MET A 39 2.49 -11.86 -7.42
N GLU A 40 3.02 -12.69 -8.31
CA GLU A 40 2.67 -14.10 -8.45
C GLU A 40 3.23 -14.96 -7.31
N ASN A 41 4.35 -14.56 -6.71
CA ASN A 41 4.96 -15.24 -5.57
C ASN A 41 5.43 -14.26 -4.49
N PRO A 42 5.56 -14.69 -3.22
CA PRO A 42 5.96 -13.80 -2.12
C PRO A 42 7.32 -13.13 -2.31
N SER A 43 8.29 -13.85 -2.88
CA SER A 43 9.65 -13.34 -3.09
C SER A 43 9.67 -12.15 -4.07
N GLU A 44 8.90 -12.23 -5.16
CA GLU A 44 8.76 -11.16 -6.14
C GLU A 44 7.85 -10.04 -5.66
N CYS A 45 6.72 -10.40 -5.05
CA CYS A 45 5.72 -9.47 -4.53
C CYS A 45 6.35 -8.46 -3.57
N MET A 46 7.13 -8.92 -2.59
CA MET A 46 7.74 -8.05 -1.58
C MET A 46 8.71 -7.03 -2.21
N GLN A 47 9.50 -7.47 -3.19
CA GLN A 47 10.44 -6.58 -3.88
C GLN A 47 9.72 -5.61 -4.82
N ASN A 48 8.71 -6.08 -5.54
CA ASN A 48 7.98 -5.27 -6.51
C ASN A 48 7.11 -4.20 -5.83
N VAL A 49 6.50 -4.52 -4.68
CA VAL A 49 5.77 -3.54 -3.85
C VAL A 49 6.72 -2.45 -3.35
N ALA A 50 7.90 -2.81 -2.84
CA ALA A 50 8.90 -1.83 -2.43
C ALA A 50 9.36 -0.93 -3.58
N ARG A 51 9.70 -1.51 -4.75
CA ARG A 51 10.08 -0.75 -5.96
C ARG A 51 8.96 0.17 -6.42
N TRP A 52 7.71 -0.30 -6.38
CA TRP A 52 6.54 0.49 -6.75
C TRP A 52 6.39 1.69 -5.80
N MET A 53 6.50 1.50 -4.48
CA MET A 53 6.43 2.59 -3.51
C MET A 53 7.56 3.62 -3.72
N ILE A 54 8.80 3.18 -3.96
CA ILE A 54 9.92 4.08 -4.28
C ILE A 54 9.60 4.94 -5.52
N LYS A 55 9.09 4.29 -6.58
CA LYS A 55 8.72 4.99 -7.82
C LYS A 55 7.64 6.05 -7.61
N HIS A 56 6.74 5.86 -6.64
CA HIS A 56 5.64 6.79 -6.34
C HIS A 56 6.00 7.80 -5.26
N GLY A 57 7.26 7.89 -4.83
CA GLY A 57 7.75 8.94 -3.93
C GLY A 57 7.41 8.71 -2.45
N TYR A 58 7.09 7.48 -2.05
CA TYR A 58 6.94 7.16 -0.63
C TYR A 58 8.27 7.29 0.09
N SER A 59 8.23 7.80 1.32
CA SER A 59 9.43 7.89 2.17
C SER A 59 9.87 6.51 2.66
N ASP A 60 11.16 6.35 2.93
CA ASP A 60 11.72 5.11 3.50
C ASP A 60 11.01 4.69 4.80
N GLY A 61 10.59 5.68 5.60
CA GLY A 61 9.82 5.44 6.82
C GLY A 61 8.41 4.90 6.57
N GLU A 62 7.74 5.33 5.50
CA GLU A 62 6.44 4.79 5.09
C GLU A 62 6.59 3.37 4.53
N ILE A 63 7.61 3.15 3.71
CA ILE A 63 7.95 1.82 3.18
C ILE A 63 8.20 0.85 4.33
N ALA A 64 9.01 1.23 5.33
CA ALA A 64 9.29 0.39 6.49
C ALA A 64 8.03 0.02 7.30
N LYS A 65 7.07 0.96 7.44
CA LYS A 65 5.79 0.69 8.10
C LYS A 65 4.97 -0.36 7.36
N ILE A 66 4.88 -0.27 6.03
CA ILE A 66 4.09 -1.16 5.17
C ILE A 66 4.72 -2.55 5.03
N VAL A 67 6.04 -2.63 4.88
CA VAL A 67 6.75 -3.91 4.70
C VAL A 67 6.63 -4.82 5.91
N GLY A 68 6.45 -4.26 7.12
CA GLY A 68 6.24 -5.08 8.32
C GLY A 68 6.38 -4.34 9.64
N GLY A 69 6.88 -3.10 9.65
CA GLY A 69 7.10 -2.33 10.87
C GLY A 69 5.85 -2.17 11.74
N ASN A 70 4.68 -1.94 11.11
CA ASN A 70 3.41 -1.86 11.84
C ASN A 70 2.96 -3.21 12.41
N GLY A 71 3.14 -4.31 11.67
CA GLY A 71 2.83 -5.65 12.14
C GLY A 71 3.67 -6.03 13.35
N LEU A 72 4.99 -5.80 13.28
CA LEU A 72 5.89 -6.02 14.40
C LEU A 72 5.58 -5.11 15.60
N ARG A 73 5.10 -3.89 15.38
CA ARG A 73 4.65 -3.00 16.46
C ARG A 73 3.44 -3.58 17.19
N LEU A 74 2.42 -4.01 16.45
CA LEU A 74 1.24 -4.63 17.03
C LEU A 74 1.59 -5.90 17.83
N LEU A 75 2.47 -6.74 17.28
CA LEU A 75 2.91 -7.96 17.98
C LEU A 75 3.57 -7.65 19.33
N ARG A 76 4.32 -6.56 19.45
CA ARG A 76 4.92 -6.12 20.73
C ARG A 76 3.92 -5.50 21.72
N GLU A 77 2.77 -5.02 21.23
CA GLU A 77 1.74 -4.42 22.09
C GLU A 77 0.80 -5.48 22.68
N VAL A 78 0.58 -6.58 21.95
CA VAL A 78 -0.37 -7.63 22.33
C VAL A 78 0.30 -8.79 23.07
N TRP A 79 1.61 -9.00 22.88
CA TRP A 79 2.38 -10.11 23.43
C TRP A 79 3.44 -9.63 24.41
#